data_AF-A0A0J6SBJ7-F1
#
_entry.id   AF-A0A0J6SBJ7-F1
#
_cell.length_a   1.000
_cell.length_b   1.000
_cell.length_c   1.000
_cell.angle_alpha   90.00
_cell.angle_beta   90.00
_cell.angle_gamma   90.00
#
_symmetry.space_group_name_H-M   'P 1'
#
loop_
_entity.id
_entity.type
_entity.pdbx_description
1 polymer ?
#
loop_
_entity_poly.entity_id
_entity_poly.type
_entity_poly.pdbx_seq_one_letter_code
_entity_poly.pdbx_strand_id
1 'polypeptide(L)'
;MTRSKHAPGYVPNPNYTQEDWDEVSDNPPLTGEELSQMRLGPADLPQDLAALKSRGGRPKASVKRIPISLRVDLEVLEAFKATGPGWQTRMNEALAEAARKLRAA
;
A
#
# COMPACT_ATOMS: atom_id res chain seq x y z
N MET A 1 -35.77 23.30 7.45
CA MET A 1 -34.33 23.02 7.30
C MET A 1 -33.82 23.72 6.05
N THR A 2 -32.80 24.56 6.17
CA THR A 2 -32.14 25.20 5.03
C THR A 2 -31.34 24.15 4.26
N ARG A 3 -31.62 23.95 2.97
CA ARG A 3 -30.77 23.11 2.11
C ARG A 3 -29.38 23.75 2.04
N SER A 4 -28.33 22.96 2.26
CA SER A 4 -26.95 23.40 2.03
C SER A 4 -26.82 23.91 0.60
N LYS A 5 -26.11 25.03 0.39
CA LYS A 5 -25.83 25.58 -0.94
C LYS A 5 -24.75 24.79 -1.69
N HIS A 6 -24.01 23.95 -0.97
CA HIS A 6 -22.80 23.27 -1.44
C HIS A 6 -22.98 21.76 -1.43
N ALA A 7 -22.26 21.11 -2.34
CA ALA A 7 -22.20 19.66 -2.47
C ALA A 7 -21.58 19.01 -1.22
N PRO A 8 -22.14 17.88 -0.76
CA PRO A 8 -21.65 17.22 0.42
C PRO A 8 -20.26 16.60 0.18
N GLY A 9 -19.46 16.47 1.25
CA GLY A 9 -18.25 15.66 1.24
C GLY A 9 -16.97 16.34 0.75
N TYR A 10 -17.01 17.64 0.42
CA TYR A 10 -15.78 18.39 0.15
C TYR A 10 -14.91 18.49 1.40
N VAL A 11 -13.59 18.30 1.20
CA VAL A 11 -12.56 18.56 2.21
C VAL A 11 -11.60 19.62 1.66
N PRO A 12 -11.41 20.75 2.37
CA PRO A 12 -10.50 21.81 1.96
C PRO A 12 -9.10 21.28 1.65
N ASN A 13 -8.60 21.60 0.46
CA ASN A 13 -7.30 21.18 -0.02
C ASN A 13 -6.68 22.27 -0.92
N PRO A 14 -5.36 22.29 -1.12
CA PRO A 14 -4.69 23.37 -1.84
C PRO A 14 -4.91 23.34 -3.36
N ASN A 15 -5.53 22.29 -3.92
CA ASN A 15 -5.64 22.09 -5.37
C ASN A 15 -7.02 22.43 -5.93
N TYR A 16 -8.07 22.31 -5.14
CA TYR A 16 -9.46 22.50 -5.57
C TYR A 16 -10.24 23.29 -4.53
N THR A 17 -11.04 24.25 -4.96
CA THR A 17 -11.94 25.04 -4.11
C THR A 17 -13.29 24.34 -3.88
N GLN A 18 -14.13 24.89 -2.99
CA GLN A 18 -15.49 24.38 -2.79
C GLN A 18 -16.34 24.61 -4.04
N GLU A 19 -16.11 25.73 -4.72
CA GLU A 19 -16.78 26.10 -5.96
C GLU A 19 -16.47 25.10 -7.08
N ASP A 20 -15.19 24.71 -7.23
CA ASP A 20 -14.79 23.66 -8.19
C ASP A 20 -15.47 22.31 -7.89
N TRP A 21 -15.67 22.01 -6.59
CA TRP A 21 -16.33 20.78 -6.17
C TRP A 21 -17.83 20.80 -6.44
N ASP A 22 -18.47 21.95 -6.24
CA ASP A 22 -19.89 22.12 -6.51
C ASP A 22 -20.20 22.04 -8.01
N GLU A 23 -19.31 22.56 -8.87
CA GLU A 23 -19.45 22.53 -10.33
C GLU A 23 -19.58 21.11 -10.89
N VAL A 24 -18.89 20.13 -10.29
CA VAL A 24 -18.88 18.73 -10.74
C VAL A 24 -19.79 17.81 -9.91
N SER A 25 -20.56 18.38 -8.98
CA SER A 25 -21.35 17.60 -8.01
C SER A 25 -22.61 16.96 -8.59
N ASP A 26 -23.08 17.43 -9.74
CA ASP A 26 -24.24 16.91 -10.46
C ASP A 26 -23.89 15.79 -11.44
N ASN A 27 -22.63 15.35 -11.47
CA ASN A 27 -22.19 14.27 -12.34
C ASN A 27 -22.97 12.97 -12.03
N PRO A 28 -23.70 12.40 -13.01
CA PRO A 28 -24.51 11.21 -12.77
C PRO A 28 -23.65 10.02 -12.34
N PRO A 29 -24.21 9.09 -11.54
CA PRO A 29 -23.53 7.85 -11.22
C PRO A 29 -23.31 7.03 -12.49
N LEU A 30 -22.14 6.42 -12.61
CA LEU A 30 -21.86 5.50 -13.70
C LEU A 30 -22.86 4.34 -13.69
N THR A 31 -23.46 4.08 -14.84
CA THR A 31 -24.34 2.92 -15.03
C THR A 31 -23.52 1.63 -15.20
N GLY A 32 -24.16 0.48 -14.97
CA GLY A 32 -23.53 -0.83 -15.18
C GLY A 32 -23.14 -1.07 -16.64
N GLU A 33 -23.92 -0.55 -17.59
CA GLU A 33 -23.62 -0.64 -19.02
C GLU A 33 -22.40 0.20 -19.37
N GLU A 34 -22.32 1.45 -18.89
CA GLU A 34 -21.15 2.31 -19.09
C GLU A 34 -19.89 1.69 -18.49
N LEU A 35 -19.97 1.14 -17.28
CA LEU A 35 -18.86 0.42 -16.64
C LEU A 35 -18.40 -0.78 -17.47
N SER A 36 -19.33 -1.49 -18.12
CA SER A 36 -19.02 -2.65 -18.98
C SER A 36 -18.29 -2.29 -20.27
N GLN A 37 -18.53 -1.07 -20.78
CA GLN A 37 -17.89 -0.55 -22.00
C GLN A 37 -16.55 0.14 -21.72
N MET A 38 -16.19 0.36 -20.45
CA MET A 38 -14.90 0.95 -20.11
C MET A 38 -13.75 0.04 -20.54
N ARG A 39 -12.79 0.59 -21.28
CA ARG A 39 -11.55 -0.09 -21.64
C ARG A 39 -10.63 -0.11 -20.43
N LEU A 40 -10.75 -1.17 -19.62
CA LEU A 40 -9.91 -1.40 -18.46
C LEU A 40 -8.60 -2.05 -18.88
N GLY A 41 -7.49 -1.36 -18.66
CA GLY A 41 -6.15 -1.95 -18.73
C GLY A 41 -5.30 -1.48 -19.91
N PRO A 42 -4.05 -1.97 -19.98
CA PRO A 42 -3.00 -1.38 -20.81
C PRO A 42 -3.04 -1.84 -22.28
N ALA A 43 -4.09 -2.54 -22.70
CA ALA A 43 -4.26 -3.02 -24.08
C ALA A 43 -4.38 -1.87 -25.08
N ASP A 44 -4.90 -0.74 -24.62
CA ASP A 44 -5.29 0.40 -25.44
C ASP A 44 -4.52 1.68 -25.10
N LEU A 45 -3.52 1.57 -24.24
CA LEU A 45 -2.60 2.67 -23.97
C LEU A 45 -1.68 2.87 -25.17
N PRO A 46 -1.38 4.13 -25.54
CA PRO A 46 -0.37 4.40 -26.56
C PRO A 46 0.98 3.82 -26.14
N GLN A 47 1.78 3.40 -27.13
CA GLN A 47 2.96 2.53 -26.92
C GLN A 47 4.03 3.15 -26.02
N ASP A 48 4.11 4.48 -26.00
CA ASP A 48 4.95 5.30 -25.13
C ASP A 48 4.56 5.21 -23.64
N LEU A 49 3.29 4.89 -23.34
CA LEU A 49 2.79 4.66 -21.98
C LEU A 49 2.91 3.21 -21.53
N ALA A 50 3.51 2.31 -22.32
CA ALA A 50 3.74 0.92 -21.92
C ALA A 50 4.57 0.79 -20.64
N ALA A 51 5.40 1.79 -20.31
CA ALA A 51 6.15 1.84 -19.05
C ALA A 51 5.26 2.00 -17.80
N LEU A 52 4.02 2.51 -17.93
CA LEU A 52 3.04 2.55 -16.85
C LEU A 52 2.50 1.16 -16.47
N LYS A 53 2.69 0.14 -17.32
CA LYS A 53 2.34 -1.26 -17.01
C LYS A 53 2.99 -1.76 -15.71
N SER A 54 4.11 -1.14 -15.29
CA SER A 54 4.88 -1.55 -14.12
C SER A 54 4.62 -0.73 -12.84
N ARG A 55 3.69 0.23 -12.83
CA ARG A 55 3.60 1.23 -11.74
C ARG A 55 2.71 0.88 -10.54
N GLY A 56 2.19 -0.34 -10.45
CA GLY A 56 1.43 -0.78 -9.27
C GLY A 56 2.27 -1.58 -8.29
N GLY A 57 2.87 -0.94 -7.28
CA GLY A 57 3.41 -1.63 -6.10
C GLY A 57 4.82 -1.19 -5.64
N ARG A 58 5.16 -1.52 -4.39
CA ARG A 58 6.50 -1.32 -3.84
C ARG A 58 7.53 -2.06 -4.72
N PRO A 59 8.69 -1.47 -5.04
CA PRO A 59 9.75 -2.17 -5.75
C PRO A 59 10.01 -3.54 -5.12
N LYS A 60 10.09 -4.59 -5.95
CA LYS A 60 10.43 -5.93 -5.47
C LYS A 60 11.77 -5.85 -4.75
N ALA A 61 11.81 -6.27 -3.49
CA ALA A 61 13.07 -6.38 -2.76
C ALA A 61 14.00 -7.33 -3.53
N SER A 62 15.26 -6.91 -3.74
CA SER A 62 16.28 -7.71 -4.43
C SER A 62 16.58 -9.02 -3.71
N VAL A 63 16.49 -9.01 -2.38
CA VAL A 63 16.61 -10.19 -1.52
C VAL A 63 15.29 -10.38 -0.77
N LYS A 64 14.60 -11.49 -1.02
CA LYS A 64 13.37 -11.85 -0.32
C LYS A 64 13.73 -12.58 0.98
N ARG A 65 13.12 -12.14 2.09
CA ARG A 65 13.12 -12.92 3.34
C ARG A 65 12.23 -14.15 3.12
N ILE A 66 12.74 -15.33 3.49
CA ILE A 66 11.98 -16.59 3.39
C ILE A 66 11.20 -16.75 4.70
N PRO A 67 9.86 -16.77 4.66
CA PRO A 67 9.07 -17.06 5.85
C PRO A 67 9.26 -18.53 6.24
N ILE A 68 9.60 -18.77 7.51
CA ILE A 68 9.72 -20.12 8.07
C ILE A 68 8.83 -20.22 9.32
N SER A 69 8.35 -21.42 9.60
CA SER A 69 7.75 -21.74 10.90
C SER A 69 8.86 -22.27 11.81
N LEU A 70 9.23 -21.48 12.82
CA LEU A 70 10.26 -21.82 13.81
C LEU A 70 9.62 -21.81 15.20
N ARG A 71 9.90 -22.84 16.00
CA ARG A 71 9.56 -22.83 17.43
C ARG A 71 10.68 -22.11 18.18
N VAL A 72 10.29 -21.18 19.04
CA VAL A 72 11.18 -20.43 19.93
C VAL A 72 10.63 -20.50 21.35
N ASP A 73 11.51 -20.45 22.34
CA ASP A 73 11.10 -20.41 23.75
C ASP A 73 10.30 -19.13 24.04
N LEU A 74 9.33 -19.24 24.96
CA LEU A 74 8.44 -18.13 25.32
C LEU A 74 9.22 -16.92 25.84
N GLU A 75 10.20 -17.15 26.71
CA GLU A 75 11.02 -16.08 27.30
C GLU A 75 11.80 -15.30 26.24
N VAL A 76 12.31 -15.99 25.22
CA VAL A 76 13.02 -15.37 24.09
C VAL A 76 12.06 -14.48 23.29
N LEU A 77 10.87 -14.99 22.98
CA LEU A 77 9.87 -14.25 22.23
C LEU A 77 9.42 -12.99 22.98
N GLU A 78 9.14 -13.11 24.26
CA GLU A 78 8.69 -11.98 25.09
C GLU A 78 9.81 -10.94 25.28
N ALA A 79 11.05 -11.37 25.46
CA ALA A 79 12.20 -10.46 25.54
C ALA A 79 12.34 -9.61 24.27
N PHE A 80 12.20 -10.22 23.07
CA PHE A 80 12.21 -9.44 21.84
C PHE A 80 10.97 -8.55 21.71
N LYS A 81 9.75 -9.03 21.96
CA LYS A 81 8.54 -8.20 21.86
C LYS A 81 8.58 -6.98 22.78
N ALA A 82 9.15 -7.10 23.99
CA ALA A 82 9.30 -6.01 24.94
C ALA A 82 10.13 -4.83 24.37
N THR A 83 10.96 -5.07 23.36
CA THR A 83 11.71 -4.00 22.66
C THR A 83 10.83 -3.13 21.75
N GLY A 84 9.54 -3.44 21.59
CA GLY A 84 8.58 -2.64 20.85
C GLY A 84 8.60 -2.87 19.32
N PRO A 85 8.09 -1.91 18.52
CA PRO A 85 8.04 -2.03 17.07
C PRO A 85 9.40 -2.40 16.46
N GLY A 86 9.38 -3.30 15.48
CA GLY A 86 10.61 -3.80 14.84
C GLY A 86 11.30 -4.97 15.55
N TRP A 87 10.72 -5.54 16.61
CA TRP A 87 11.32 -6.65 17.35
C TRP A 87 11.68 -7.87 16.47
N GLN A 88 10.87 -8.17 15.45
CA GLN A 88 11.17 -9.25 14.50
C GLN A 88 12.44 -8.98 13.69
N THR A 89 12.73 -7.71 13.36
CA THR A 89 13.95 -7.33 12.64
C THR A 89 15.16 -7.50 13.56
N ARG A 90 15.07 -7.06 14.83
CA ARG A 90 16.13 -7.28 15.83
C ARG A 90 16.38 -8.77 16.08
N MET A 91 15.33 -9.58 16.16
CA MET A 91 15.45 -11.04 16.28
C MET A 91 16.18 -11.64 15.06
N ASN A 92 15.83 -11.20 13.85
CA ASN A 92 16.52 -11.64 12.64
C ASN A 92 18.00 -11.23 12.59
N GLU A 93 18.36 -10.04 13.08
CA GLU A 93 19.74 -9.58 13.19
C GLU A 93 20.57 -10.45 14.15
N ALA A 94 19.99 -10.82 15.29
CA ALA A 94 20.62 -11.73 16.26
C ALA A 94 20.87 -13.12 15.65
N LEU A 95 19.87 -13.66 14.92
CA LEU A 95 20.02 -14.93 14.20
C LEU A 95 21.12 -14.85 13.12
N ALA A 96 21.20 -13.73 12.39
CA ALA A 96 22.23 -13.51 11.38
C ALA A 96 23.63 -13.42 12.00
N GLU A 97 23.77 -12.79 13.17
CA GLU A 97 25.03 -12.76 13.91
C GLU A 97 25.46 -14.14 14.39
N ALA A 98 24.53 -14.90 15.00
CA ALA A 98 24.77 -16.27 15.40
C ALA A 98 25.21 -17.13 14.19
N ALA A 99 24.53 -16.99 13.05
CA ALA A 99 24.86 -17.71 11.83
C ALA A 99 26.28 -17.41 11.30
N ARG A 100 26.78 -16.17 11.45
CA ARG A 100 28.18 -15.84 11.11
C ARG A 100 29.18 -16.59 11.99
N LYS A 101 28.84 -16.77 13.27
CA LYS A 101 29.68 -17.50 14.25
C LYS A 101 29.66 -19.01 14.05
N LEU A 102 28.67 -19.56 13.35
CA LEU A 102 28.61 -20.98 12.99
C LEU A 102 29.68 -21.40 11.96
N ARG A 103 30.41 -20.44 11.35
CA ARG A 103 31.57 -20.76 10.51
C ARG A 103 32.83 -20.97 11.35
N ALA A 104 32.90 -22.16 11.95
CA ALA A 104 34.12 -22.87 12.31
C ALA A 104 33.74 -24.32 12.67
N ALA A 105 33.32 -25.09 11.67
CA ALA A 105 33.25 -26.56 11.72
C ALA A 105 33.51 -27.09 10.31
#